data_AF-A0A0Q8R2S9-F1
#
_entry.id   AF-A0A0Q8R2S9-F1
#
_cell.length_a   1.000
_cell.length_b   1.000
_cell.length_c   1.000
_cell.angle_alpha   90.00
_cell.angle_beta   90.00
_cell.angle_gamma   90.00
#
_symmetry.space_group_name_H-M   'P 1'
#
loop_
_entity.id
_entity.type
_entity.pdbx_description
1 polymer ?
#
loop_
_entity_poly.entity_id
_entity_poly.type
_entity_poly.pdbx_seq_one_letter_code
_entity_poly.pdbx_strand_id
1 'polypeptide(L)'
;MIGERTLLKGVVAIACLVPILTGLDGVLRGAAMMRLAAVPADLDSHYRYLSGIFLVLGLAFASTIPAIERQGPRFRLLGAMVVVGGLARLLSWAMVGEPGVPHRLGLVMELVVVPLLMLWQARIARRAGNRDRTGR
;
A
#
# COMPACT_ATOMS: atom_id res chain seq x y z
N MET A 1 -2.51 -5.25 -24.62
CA MET A 1 -1.24 -5.25 -23.84
C MET A 1 -0.82 -3.84 -23.43
N ILE A 2 -0.62 -2.89 -24.36
CA ILE A 2 -0.24 -1.51 -24.00
C ILE A 2 -1.33 -0.85 -23.13
N GLY A 3 -2.60 -0.94 -23.52
CA GLY A 3 -3.72 -0.39 -22.73
C GLY A 3 -3.86 -1.00 -21.32
N GLU A 4 -3.81 -2.34 -21.20
CA GLU A 4 -3.88 -3.04 -19.91
C GLU A 4 -2.72 -2.65 -18.97
N ARG A 5 -1.51 -2.52 -19.52
CA ARG A 5 -0.34 -2.06 -18.76
C ARG A 5 -0.49 -0.62 -18.30
N THR A 6 -0.90 0.29 -19.20
CA THR A 6 -1.12 1.70 -18.85
C THR A 6 -2.20 1.85 -17.80
N LEU A 7 -3.27 1.04 -17.89
CA LEU A 7 -4.33 1.02 -16.88
C LEU A 7 -3.81 0.57 -15.52
N LEU A 8 -3.04 -0.53 -15.44
CA LEU A 8 -2.44 -0.96 -14.17
C LEU A 8 -1.54 0.14 -13.59
N LYS A 9 -0.70 0.79 -14.42
CA LYS A 9 0.15 1.90 -13.97
C LYS A 9 -0.67 3.05 -13.38
N GLY A 10 -1.77 3.44 -14.04
CA GLY A 10 -2.67 4.48 -13.56
C GLY A 10 -3.35 4.12 -12.23
N VAL A 11 -3.88 2.91 -12.12
CA VAL A 11 -4.52 2.43 -10.89
C VAL A 11 -3.53 2.37 -9.73
N VAL A 12 -2.33 1.84 -9.96
CA VAL A 12 -1.28 1.80 -8.93
C VAL A 12 -0.83 3.22 -8.55
N ALA A 13 -0.72 4.15 -9.51
CA ALA A 13 -0.37 5.54 -9.22
C ALA A 13 -1.40 6.19 -8.28
N ILE A 14 -2.69 5.99 -8.56
CA ILE A 14 -3.79 6.48 -7.70
C ILE A 14 -3.73 5.81 -6.33
N ALA A 15 -3.55 4.49 -6.28
CA ALA A 15 -3.48 3.74 -5.02
C ALA A 15 -2.31 4.19 -4.14
N CYS A 16 -1.17 4.59 -4.74
CA CYS A 16 -0.01 5.10 -4.01
C CYS A 16 -0.28 6.46 -3.34
N LEU A 17 -1.26 7.23 -3.80
CA LEU A 17 -1.61 8.50 -3.16
C LEU A 17 -2.07 8.30 -1.72
N VAL A 18 -2.73 7.18 -1.41
CA VAL A 18 -3.19 6.88 -0.05
C VAL A 18 -2.01 6.84 0.93
N PRO A 19 -1.04 5.90 0.83
CA PRO A 19 0.08 5.83 1.77
C PRO A 19 0.99 7.06 1.75
N ILE A 20 1.15 7.72 0.59
CA ILE A 20 1.97 8.93 0.50
C ILE A 20 1.32 10.08 1.27
N LEU A 21 0.04 10.37 1.02
CA LEU A 21 -0.65 11.50 1.65
C LEU A 21 -0.89 11.24 3.13
N THR A 22 -1.36 10.05 3.50
CA THR A 22 -1.61 9.73 4.93
C THR A 22 -0.32 9.57 5.71
N GLY A 23 0.72 8.98 5.09
CA GLY A 23 2.04 8.86 5.71
C GLY A 23 2.68 10.22 5.92
N LEU A 24 2.62 11.11 4.93
CA LEU A 24 3.12 12.48 5.06
C LEU A 24 2.35 13.26 6.13
N ASP A 25 1.02 13.20 6.12
CA ASP A 25 0.20 13.87 7.15
C ASP A 25 0.52 13.35 8.55
N GLY A 26 0.66 12.04 8.72
CA GLY A 26 1.03 11.43 10.00
C GLY A 26 2.45 11.75 10.46
N VAL A 27 3.41 11.89 9.55
CA VAL A 27 4.76 12.37 9.88
C VAL A 27 4.75 13.81 10.36
N LEU A 28 3.95 14.68 9.74
CA LEU A 28 3.90 16.11 10.05
C LEU A 28 3.08 16.38 11.32
N ARG A 29 1.88 15.82 11.42
CA ARG A 29 0.91 16.09 12.50
C ARG A 29 0.99 15.10 13.66
N GLY A 30 1.65 13.95 13.50
CA GLY A 30 1.68 12.90 14.52
C GLY A 30 0.30 12.33 14.83
N ALA A 31 0.12 11.87 16.07
CA ALA A 31 -1.14 11.30 16.53
C ALA A 31 -2.22 12.35 16.85
N ALA A 32 -1.95 13.65 16.62
CA ALA A 32 -2.92 14.72 16.84
C ALA A 32 -4.22 14.53 16.03
N MET A 33 -4.17 13.83 14.90
CA MET A 33 -5.35 13.50 14.10
C MET A 33 -6.37 12.62 14.84
N MET A 34 -5.94 11.89 15.87
CA MET A 34 -6.79 10.98 16.63
C MET A 34 -7.74 11.71 17.59
N ARG A 35 -7.65 13.04 17.67
CA ARG A 35 -8.53 13.91 18.49
C ARG A 35 -8.64 13.46 19.95
N LEU A 36 -7.55 12.90 20.48
CA LEU A 36 -7.43 12.55 21.89
C LEU A 36 -7.31 13.82 22.73
N ALA A 37 -7.89 13.81 23.93
CA ALA A 37 -7.81 14.95 24.86
C ALA A 37 -6.36 15.30 25.24
N ALA A 38 -5.51 14.28 25.35
CA ALA A 38 -4.05 14.40 25.42
C ALA A 38 -3.44 13.24 24.62
N VAL A 39 -2.36 13.53 23.89
CA VAL A 39 -1.60 12.54 23.13
C VAL A 39 -0.32 12.22 23.92
N PRO A 40 -0.18 11.01 24.49
CA PRO A 40 1.07 10.60 25.15
C PRO A 40 2.26 10.68 24.19
N ALA A 41 3.42 11.12 24.67
CA ALA A 41 4.61 11.30 23.84
C ALA A 41 5.05 10.00 23.14
N ASP A 42 4.96 8.85 23.84
CA ASP A 42 5.30 7.55 23.28
C ASP A 42 4.36 7.15 22.14
N LEU A 43 3.07 7.47 22.26
CA LEU A 43 2.09 7.23 21.21
C LEU A 43 2.36 8.11 19.99
N ASP A 44 2.65 9.40 20.18
CA ASP A 44 2.98 10.32 19.09
C ASP A 44 4.25 9.89 18.35
N SER A 45 5.30 9.56 19.11
CA SER A 45 6.58 9.08 18.57
C SER A 45 6.40 7.81 17.73
N HIS A 46 5.70 6.81 18.28
CA HIS A 46 5.43 5.56 17.57
C HIS A 46 4.55 5.79 16.32
N TYR A 47 3.56 6.68 16.42
CA TYR A 47 2.69 7.03 15.30
C TYR A 47 3.47 7.69 14.15
N ARG A 48 4.36 8.65 14.45
CA ARG A 48 5.22 9.30 13.44
C ARG A 48 6.18 8.31 12.78
N TYR A 49 6.75 7.39 13.57
CA TYR A 49 7.62 6.33 13.05
C TYR A 49 6.89 5.43 12.03
N LEU A 50 5.70 4.93 12.38
CA LEU A 50 4.89 4.11 11.48
C LEU A 50 4.43 4.90 10.24
N SER A 51 4.08 6.17 10.42
CA SER A 51 3.70 7.06 9.31
C SER A 51 4.85 7.27 8.33
N GLY A 52 6.09 7.40 8.82
CA GLY A 52 7.28 7.49 7.99
C GLY A 52 7.53 6.22 7.18
N ILE A 53 7.38 5.05 7.80
CA ILE A 53 7.45 3.76 7.09
C ILE A 53 6.35 3.68 6.02
N PHE A 54 5.13 4.11 6.34
CA PHE A 54 4.01 4.06 5.41
C PHE A 54 4.20 5.00 4.21
N LEU A 55 4.74 6.20 4.44
CA LEU A 55 5.14 7.13 3.40
C LEU A 55 6.17 6.50 2.45
N VAL A 56 7.24 5.93 3.00
CA VAL A 56 8.29 5.26 2.21
C VAL A 56 7.72 4.04 1.47
N LEU A 57 6.79 3.30 2.06
CA LEU A 57 6.10 2.19 1.41
C LEU A 57 5.34 2.65 0.16
N GLY A 58 4.62 3.78 0.26
CA GLY A 58 3.94 4.42 -0.88
C GLY A 58 4.91 4.85 -1.98
N LEU A 59 6.01 5.51 -1.61
CA LEU A 59 7.06 5.89 -2.55
C LEU A 59 7.74 4.69 -3.20
N ALA A 60 7.97 3.61 -2.44
CA ALA A 60 8.56 2.38 -2.92
C ALA A 60 7.65 1.64 -3.91
N PHE A 61 6.33 1.71 -3.73
CA PHE A 61 5.37 1.25 -4.74
C PHE A 61 5.41 2.14 -5.98
N ALA A 62 5.40 3.46 -5.81
CA ALA A 62 5.45 4.42 -6.90
C ALA A 62 6.70 4.22 -7.79
N SER A 63 7.85 3.90 -7.17
CA SER A 63 9.09 3.61 -7.90
C SER A 63 9.02 2.36 -8.78
N THR A 64 8.04 1.46 -8.57
CA THR A 64 7.85 0.27 -9.42
C THR A 64 7.09 0.59 -10.71
N ILE A 65 6.33 1.68 -10.76
CA ILE A 65 5.40 2.02 -11.85
C ILE A 65 6.09 2.12 -13.22
N PRO A 66 7.27 2.74 -13.39
CA PRO A 66 7.91 2.89 -14.71
C PRO A 66 8.17 1.55 -15.41
N ALA A 67 8.53 0.51 -14.65
CA ALA A 67 8.87 -0.82 -15.15
C ALA A 67 8.04 -1.92 -14.46
N ILE A 68 6.75 -1.67 -14.23
CA ILE A 68 5.87 -2.50 -13.40
C ILE A 68 5.84 -3.98 -13.80
N GLU A 69 6.01 -4.29 -15.08
CA GLU A 69 6.10 -5.66 -15.61
C GLU A 69 7.35 -6.42 -15.15
N ARG A 70 8.44 -5.71 -14.82
CA ARG A 70 9.74 -6.27 -14.41
C ARG A 70 9.92 -6.29 -12.90
N GLN A 71 9.08 -5.57 -12.16
CA GLN A 71 9.23 -5.36 -10.71
C GLN A 71 8.50 -6.40 -9.85
N GLY A 72 8.22 -7.59 -10.38
CA GLY A 72 7.38 -8.61 -9.71
C GLY A 72 7.77 -8.95 -8.27
N PRO A 73 9.03 -9.30 -7.96
CA PRO A 73 9.45 -9.60 -6.60
C PRO A 73 9.26 -8.42 -5.63
N ARG A 74 9.68 -7.20 -6.04
CA ARG A 74 9.53 -5.98 -5.24
C ARG A 74 8.07 -5.63 -5.01
N PHE A 75 7.25 -5.68 -6.04
CA PHE A 75 5.80 -5.41 -5.95
C PHE A 75 5.10 -6.37 -5.00
N ARG A 76 5.46 -7.67 -5.03
CA ARG A 76 4.90 -8.66 -4.11
C ARG A 76 5.37 -8.49 -2.67
N LEU A 77 6.64 -8.13 -2.46
CA LEU A 77 7.15 -7.83 -1.12
C LEU A 77 6.39 -6.65 -0.50
N LEU A 78 6.29 -5.54 -1.23
CA LEU A 78 5.55 -4.36 -0.77
C LEU A 78 4.07 -4.69 -0.53
N GLY A 79 3.46 -5.47 -1.41
CA GLY A 79 2.09 -5.94 -1.24
C GLY A 79 1.90 -6.83 -0.02
N ALA A 80 2.84 -7.75 0.24
CA ALA A 80 2.81 -8.58 1.44
C ALA A 80 2.93 -7.76 2.72
N MET A 81 3.78 -6.73 2.74
CA MET A 81 3.86 -5.81 3.88
C MET A 81 2.51 -5.14 4.17
N VAL A 82 1.80 -4.70 3.12
CA VAL A 82 0.47 -4.11 3.26
C VAL A 82 -0.56 -5.13 3.77
N VAL A 83 -0.58 -6.33 3.20
CA VAL A 83 -1.51 -7.40 3.61
C VAL A 83 -1.28 -7.79 5.08
N VAL A 84 -0.03 -7.95 5.50
CA VAL A 84 0.31 -8.24 6.90
C VAL A 84 -0.14 -7.10 7.82
N GLY A 85 0.04 -5.85 7.40
CA GLY A 85 -0.51 -4.69 8.12
C GLY A 85 -2.04 -4.73 8.24
N GLY A 86 -2.75 -5.11 7.18
CA GLY A 86 -4.20 -5.28 7.20
C GLY A 86 -4.66 -6.42 8.11
N LEU A 87 -3.93 -7.54 8.15
CA LEU A 87 -4.21 -8.64 9.08
C LEU A 87 -4.00 -8.20 10.53
N ALA A 88 -2.95 -7.42 10.83
CA ALA A 88 -2.73 -6.85 12.15
C ALA A 88 -3.86 -5.87 12.53
N ARG A 89 -4.36 -5.07 11.58
CA ARG A 89 -5.51 -4.20 11.80
C ARG A 89 -6.81 -4.97 12.03
N LEU A 90 -7.04 -6.04 11.29
CA LEU A 90 -8.20 -6.92 11.48
C LEU A 90 -8.17 -7.58 12.86
N LEU A 91 -6.99 -8.04 13.30
CA LEU A 91 -6.76 -8.56 14.65
C LEU A 91 -7.06 -7.48 15.70
N SER A 92 -6.59 -6.24 15.50
CA SER A 92 -6.90 -5.14 16.41
C SER A 92 -8.41 -4.86 16.49
N TRP A 93 -9.15 -4.96 15.39
CA TRP A 93 -10.61 -4.84 15.42
C TRP A 93 -11.20 -5.95 16.29
N ALA A 94 -10.80 -7.21 16.08
CA ALA A 94 -11.31 -8.33 16.86
C ALA A 94 -11.01 -8.21 18.37
N MET A 95 -9.89 -7.60 18.76
CA MET A 95 -9.46 -7.49 20.16
C MET A 95 -9.97 -6.23 20.87
N VAL A 96 -9.98 -5.09 20.18
CA VAL A 96 -10.18 -3.76 20.80
C VAL A 96 -11.50 -3.11 20.36
N GLY A 97 -12.08 -3.55 19.25
CA GLY A 97 -13.35 -3.04 18.73
C GLY A 97 -13.23 -2.31 17.39
N GLU A 98 -14.37 -1.84 16.88
CA GLU A 98 -14.48 -1.33 15.52
C GLU A 98 -13.70 -0.02 15.29
N PRO A 99 -12.80 0.03 14.30
CA PRO A 99 -12.08 1.25 13.99
C PRO A 99 -12.96 2.18 13.14
N GLY A 100 -12.69 3.48 13.18
CA GLY A 100 -13.43 4.48 12.38
C GLY A 100 -13.36 4.23 10.87
N VAL A 101 -14.27 4.87 10.12
CA VAL A 101 -14.46 4.69 8.67
C VAL A 101 -13.16 4.68 7.86
N PRO A 102 -12.20 5.62 8.04
CA PRO A 102 -10.98 5.64 7.23
C PRO A 102 -10.16 4.35 7.35
N HIS A 103 -10.08 3.77 8.55
CA HIS A 103 -9.33 2.56 8.80
C HIS A 103 -10.02 1.30 8.24
N ARG A 104 -11.35 1.29 8.18
CA ARG A 104 -12.11 0.22 7.52
C ARG A 104 -11.96 0.25 6.00
N LEU A 105 -11.96 1.44 5.40
CA LEU A 105 -11.64 1.60 3.98
C LEU A 105 -10.19 1.18 3.70
N GLY A 106 -9.26 1.56 4.58
CA GLY A 106 -7.87 1.08 4.55
C GLY A 106 -7.78 -0.45 4.60
N LEU A 107 -8.59 -1.10 5.43
CA LEU A 107 -8.63 -2.56 5.53
C LEU A 107 -9.08 -3.24 4.23
N VAL A 108 -10.08 -2.67 3.54
CA VAL A 108 -10.49 -3.14 2.20
C VAL A 108 -9.36 -2.95 1.18
N MET A 109 -8.68 -1.81 1.23
CA MET A 109 -7.51 -1.58 0.38
C MET A 109 -6.40 -2.61 0.63
N GLU A 110 -6.13 -2.92 1.89
CA GLU A 110 -5.07 -3.84 2.32
C GLU A 110 -5.35 -5.29 1.98
N LEU A 111 -6.56 -5.78 2.25
CA LEU A 111 -6.91 -7.21 2.15
C LEU A 111 -7.60 -7.60 0.84
N VAL A 112 -8.07 -6.63 0.06
CA VAL A 112 -8.76 -6.89 -1.22
C VAL A 112 -8.03 -6.24 -2.38
N VAL A 113 -7.89 -4.91 -2.36
CA VAL A 113 -7.38 -4.17 -3.52
C VAL A 113 -5.92 -4.52 -3.81
N VAL A 114 -5.05 -4.50 -2.80
CA VAL A 114 -3.62 -4.80 -3.00
C VAL A 114 -3.38 -6.24 -3.48
N PRO A 115 -3.99 -7.29 -2.93
CA PRO A 115 -3.91 -8.64 -3.48
C PRO A 115 -4.35 -8.72 -4.95
N LEU A 116 -5.45 -8.06 -5.32
CA LEU A 116 -5.91 -8.02 -6.71
C LEU A 116 -4.89 -7.32 -7.63
N LEU A 117 -4.29 -6.22 -7.18
CA LEU A 117 -3.22 -5.53 -7.91
C LEU A 117 -1.98 -6.42 -8.09
N MET A 118 -1.61 -7.20 -7.06
CA MET A 118 -0.49 -8.15 -7.15
C MET A 118 -0.77 -9.25 -8.18
N LEU A 119 -1.98 -9.81 -8.19
CA LEU A 119 -2.40 -10.82 -9.17
C LEU A 119 -2.40 -10.24 -10.60
N TRP A 120 -2.87 -9.01 -10.76
CA TRP A 120 -2.89 -8.33 -12.05
C TRP A 120 -1.47 -8.01 -12.55
N GLN A 121 -0.61 -7.49 -11.68
CA GLN A 121 0.81 -7.27 -11.98
C GLN A 121 1.49 -8.59 -12.42
N ALA A 122 1.25 -9.69 -11.71
CA ALA A 122 1.82 -11.00 -12.04
C ALA A 122 1.34 -11.51 -13.42
N ARG A 123 0.07 -11.25 -13.77
CA ARG A 123 -0.47 -11.56 -15.11
C ARG A 123 0.22 -10.75 -16.20
N ILE A 124 0.45 -9.46 -16.00
CA ILE A 124 1.17 -8.60 -16.96
C ILE A 124 2.64 -9.07 -17.10
N ALA A 125 3.31 -9.37 -15.99
CA ALA A 125 4.70 -9.84 -15.99
C ALA A 125 4.86 -11.15 -16.78
N ARG A 126 3.97 -12.13 -16.59
CA ARG A 126 3.97 -13.39 -17.35
C ARG A 126 3.79 -13.17 -18.85
N ARG A 127 2.88 -12.27 -19.23
CA ARG A 127 2.61 -11.95 -20.65
C ARG A 127 3.78 -11.25 -21.33
N ALA A 128 4.47 -10.36 -20.62
CA ALA A 128 5.68 -9.71 -21.12
C ALA A 128 6.80 -10.74 -21.36
N GLY A 129 7.06 -11.63 -20.38
CA GLY A 129 8.11 -12.64 -20.49
C GLY A 129 7.88 -13.69 -21.59
N ASN A 130 6.63 -14.06 -21.88
CA ASN A 130 6.32 -14.96 -23.00
C ASN A 130 6.63 -14.33 -24.36
N ARG A 131 6.44 -13.01 -24.52
CA ARG A 131 6.67 -12.31 -25.79
C ARG A 131 8.16 -12.21 -26.13
N ASP A 132 8.99 -11.99 -25.12
CA ASP A 132 10.45 -11.99 -25.27
C ASP A 132 11.00 -13.37 -25.68
N ARG A 133 10.26 -14.45 -25.41
CA ARG A 133 10.62 -15.83 -25.79
C ARG A 133 10.15 -16.23 -27.19
N THR A 134 9.01 -15.71 -27.68
CA THR A 134 8.48 -16.04 -29.02
C THR A 134 9.07 -15.16 -30.13
N GLY A 135 9.71 -14.04 -29.77
CA GLY A 135 10.43 -13.16 -30.70
C GLY A 135 11.92 -13.47 -30.89
N ARG A 136 12.41 -14.56 -30.28
CA ARG A 136 13.72 -15.19 -30.57
C ARG A 136 13.46 -16.48 -31.34
#